data_AF-A0A0P7UA80-F1
#
_entry.id   AF-A0A0P7UA80-F1
#
_cell.length_a   1.000
_cell.length_b   1.000
_cell.length_c   1.000
_cell.angle_alpha   90.00
_cell.angle_beta   90.00
_cell.angle_gamma   90.00
#
_symmetry.space_group_name_H-M   'P 1'
#
loop_
_entity.id
_entity.type
_entity.pdbx_description
1 polymer ?
#
loop_
_entity_poly.entity_id
_entity_poly.type
_entity_poly.pdbx_seq_one_letter_code
_entity_poly.pdbx_strand_id
1 'polypeptide(L)'
;MHYEQRGVVCREAVNDCDLPETCAGDSSQVRAPSRGAGAFGLLWTNRDAADRLCYEKLNTEGTEKGNCGRDAAGQSWVPCSKQDVLCGFLLCLNMTARPKFGELQGDVTSHTMYHQSKYLDCRGGHAVLEDGSDLGYVEDGTPCGPNMMCLERRCLPLSAFNLSSNEVKCICERDYTGKDCSVYDPIPEPKPPEAPEKYKGS
;
A
#
# COMPACT_ATOMS: atom_id res chain seq x y z
N MET A 1 13.03 -22.03 -26.20
CA MET A 1 12.64 -21.25 -25.02
C MET A 1 11.25 -21.70 -24.63
N HIS A 2 11.08 -22.22 -23.41
CA HIS A 2 9.77 -22.59 -22.87
C HIS A 2 9.36 -21.43 -21.96
N TYR A 3 8.24 -20.78 -22.27
CA TYR A 3 7.64 -19.75 -21.41
C TYR A 3 6.53 -20.41 -20.61
N GLU A 4 6.44 -20.11 -19.32
CA GLU A 4 5.38 -20.61 -18.45
C GLU A 4 4.01 -20.10 -18.92
N GLN A 5 2.97 -20.92 -18.83
CA GLN A 5 1.65 -20.54 -19.34
C GLN A 5 1.07 -19.35 -18.57
N ARG A 6 0.34 -18.48 -19.28
CA ARG A 6 -0.34 -17.32 -18.69
C ARG A 6 -1.27 -17.77 -17.56
N GLY A 7 -1.16 -17.15 -16.39
CA GLY A 7 -1.98 -17.46 -15.22
C GLY A 7 -1.38 -18.52 -14.28
N VAL A 8 -0.21 -19.09 -14.60
CA VAL A 8 0.56 -19.91 -13.65
C VAL A 8 1.23 -19.00 -12.63
N VAL A 9 1.21 -19.39 -11.35
CA VAL A 9 1.94 -18.69 -10.29
C VAL A 9 3.44 -18.92 -10.51
N CYS A 10 4.16 -17.81 -10.71
CA CYS A 10 5.58 -17.82 -11.02
C CYS A 10 6.46 -17.30 -9.89
N ARG A 11 5.83 -16.63 -8.92
CA ARG A 11 6.41 -16.40 -7.59
C ARG A 11 5.32 -16.64 -6.55
N GLU A 12 5.59 -17.56 -5.64
CA GLU A 12 4.72 -17.81 -4.51
C GLU A 12 4.78 -16.66 -3.50
N ALA A 13 3.68 -16.47 -2.78
CA ALA A 13 3.60 -15.60 -1.64
C ALA A 13 4.59 -16.05 -0.56
N VAL A 14 5.48 -15.16 -0.12
CA VAL A 14 6.45 -15.48 0.95
C VAL A 14 5.80 -15.34 2.34
N ASN A 15 4.71 -14.60 2.44
CA ASN A 15 3.90 -14.44 3.65
C ASN A 15 2.50 -13.88 3.31
N ASP A 16 1.64 -13.77 4.32
CA ASP A 16 0.24 -13.36 4.18
C ASP A 16 0.03 -11.90 3.70
N CYS A 17 1.10 -11.11 3.61
CA CYS A 17 1.08 -9.74 3.07
C CYS A 17 1.65 -9.66 1.64
N ASP A 18 2.10 -10.78 1.09
CA ASP A 18 2.73 -10.89 -0.20
C ASP A 18 1.79 -11.65 -1.13
N LEU A 19 1.30 -11.00 -2.18
CA LEU A 19 0.44 -11.68 -3.15
C LEU A 19 1.28 -12.50 -4.12
N PRO A 20 0.87 -13.74 -4.44
CA PRO A 20 1.57 -14.54 -5.43
C PRO A 20 1.47 -13.87 -6.81
N GLU A 21 2.55 -13.92 -7.57
CA GLU A 21 2.63 -13.29 -8.88
C GLU A 21 2.38 -14.32 -9.97
N THR A 22 1.58 -13.95 -10.97
CA THR A 22 1.24 -14.82 -12.09
C THR A 22 2.01 -14.44 -13.35
N CYS A 23 2.49 -15.45 -14.08
CA CYS A 23 3.15 -15.24 -15.37
C CYS A 23 2.18 -14.71 -16.42
N ALA A 24 2.66 -13.76 -17.22
CA ALA A 24 1.98 -13.28 -18.41
C ALA A 24 2.11 -14.25 -19.60
N GLY A 25 3.12 -15.14 -19.56
CA GLY A 25 3.38 -16.17 -20.57
C GLY A 25 4.05 -15.69 -21.86
N ASP A 26 4.50 -14.43 -21.91
CA ASP A 26 5.18 -13.80 -23.04
C ASP A 26 6.53 -13.13 -22.65
N SER A 27 6.91 -13.14 -21.36
CA SER A 27 8.12 -12.50 -20.85
C SER A 27 8.66 -13.23 -19.62
N SER A 28 9.98 -13.18 -19.42
CA SER A 28 10.70 -13.69 -18.23
C SER A 28 10.77 -12.69 -17.07
N GLN A 29 10.02 -11.59 -17.13
CA GLN A 29 10.03 -10.55 -16.10
C GLN A 29 8.84 -10.66 -15.16
N VAL A 30 9.15 -10.45 -13.88
CA VAL A 30 8.25 -10.52 -12.74
C VAL A 30 7.63 -9.15 -12.49
N ARG A 31 6.30 -9.08 -12.34
CA ARG A 31 5.56 -7.84 -12.12
C ARG A 31 5.54 -7.48 -10.63
N ALA A 32 6.11 -6.33 -10.25
CA ALA A 32 6.06 -5.85 -8.88
C ALA A 32 4.64 -5.38 -8.47
N PRO A 33 4.17 -5.70 -7.26
CA PRO A 33 2.89 -5.22 -6.76
C PRO A 33 2.95 -3.74 -6.33
N SER A 34 1.84 -3.03 -6.51
CA SER A 34 1.57 -1.68 -6.00
C SER A 34 1.64 -1.66 -4.47
N ARG A 35 2.75 -1.15 -3.94
CA ARG A 35 3.18 -1.21 -2.52
C ARG A 35 2.46 -0.23 -1.58
N GLY A 36 1.19 0.11 -1.81
CA GLY A 36 0.51 1.18 -1.06
C GLY A 36 0.14 0.84 0.39
N ALA A 37 0.06 -0.44 0.76
CA ALA A 37 -0.32 -0.91 2.10
C ALA A 37 0.73 -1.82 2.77
N GLY A 38 1.80 -2.18 2.05
CA GLY A 38 2.76 -3.21 2.49
C GLY A 38 3.78 -2.73 3.51
N ALA A 39 4.24 -1.47 3.45
CA ALA A 39 5.26 -0.97 4.36
C ALA A 39 4.73 -0.75 5.80
N PHE A 40 3.44 -0.45 5.92
CA PHE A 40 2.78 -0.19 7.20
C PHE A 40 2.79 -1.42 8.13
N GLY A 41 2.45 -2.60 7.59
CA GLY A 41 2.46 -3.85 8.34
C GLY A 41 3.88 -4.33 8.72
N LEU A 42 4.91 -3.82 8.02
CA LEU A 42 6.30 -4.11 8.32
C LEU A 42 6.79 -3.32 9.54
N LEU A 43 6.47 -2.02 9.62
CA LEU A 43 6.95 -1.16 10.72
C LEU A 43 6.28 -1.46 12.08
N TRP A 44 4.96 -1.66 12.06
CA TRP A 44 4.15 -1.90 13.24
C TRP A 44 3.31 -3.16 13.04
N THR A 45 3.51 -4.19 13.86
CA THR A 45 2.82 -5.48 13.70
C THR A 45 1.30 -5.32 13.69
N ASN A 46 0.68 -5.68 12.57
CA ASN A 46 -0.74 -6.02 12.48
C ASN A 46 -1.66 -4.89 13.00
N ARG A 47 -1.66 -3.77 12.29
CA ARG A 47 -2.42 -2.57 12.65
C ARG A 47 -3.20 -2.10 11.43
N ASP A 48 -4.33 -1.48 11.67
CA ASP A 48 -5.10 -0.76 10.65
C ASP A 48 -4.75 0.73 10.74
N ALA A 49 -4.78 1.41 9.60
CA ALA A 49 -4.74 2.86 9.57
C ALA A 49 -5.87 3.44 10.44
N ALA A 50 -5.59 4.53 11.15
CA ALA A 50 -6.59 5.23 11.93
C ALA A 50 -7.70 5.80 11.04
N ASP A 51 -8.84 6.10 11.66
CA ASP A 51 -9.95 6.76 10.98
C ASP A 51 -9.49 8.10 10.37
N ARG A 52 -10.03 8.46 9.21
CA ARG A 52 -9.73 9.72 8.53
C ARG A 52 -9.88 10.94 9.46
N LEU A 53 -10.80 10.89 10.41
CA LEU A 53 -10.99 11.98 11.36
C LEU A 53 -9.75 12.23 12.24
N CYS A 54 -8.98 11.19 12.57
CA CYS A 54 -7.73 11.33 13.31
C CYS A 54 -6.74 12.21 12.55
N TYR A 55 -6.57 11.95 11.25
CA TYR A 55 -5.72 12.73 10.36
C TYR A 55 -6.23 14.17 10.21
N GLU A 56 -7.51 14.36 9.92
CA GLU A 56 -8.08 15.69 9.74
C GLU A 56 -7.96 16.57 11.00
N LYS A 57 -8.07 15.97 12.19
CA LYS A 57 -7.90 16.68 13.45
C LYS A 57 -6.44 16.94 13.76
N LEU A 58 -5.63 15.89 13.92
CA LEU A 58 -4.29 16.04 14.46
C LEU A 58 -3.32 16.66 13.45
N ASN A 59 -3.37 16.26 12.17
CA ASN A 59 -2.39 16.73 11.20
C ASN A 59 -2.57 18.21 10.84
N THR A 60 -3.75 18.78 11.05
CA THR A 60 -3.98 20.22 10.87
C THR A 60 -3.54 21.07 12.06
N GLU A 61 -3.24 20.46 13.21
CA GLU A 61 -2.75 21.20 14.39
C GLU A 61 -1.31 21.66 14.23
N GLY A 62 -0.47 20.91 13.51
CA GLY A 62 0.95 21.24 13.34
C GLY A 62 1.72 21.10 14.65
N THR A 63 1.58 19.94 15.30
CA THR A 63 2.26 19.61 16.55
C THR A 63 3.01 18.28 16.42
N GLU A 64 3.76 17.88 17.44
CA GLU A 64 4.41 16.57 17.49
C GLU A 64 3.42 15.40 17.36
N LYS A 65 2.14 15.62 17.67
CA LYS A 65 1.08 14.62 17.59
C LYS A 65 0.42 14.52 16.22
N GLY A 66 0.71 15.46 15.33
CA GLY A 66 0.14 15.52 13.99
C GLY A 66 0.63 16.75 13.23
N ASN A 67 1.27 16.53 12.09
CA ASN A 67 1.93 17.56 11.30
C ASN A 67 2.27 17.06 9.88
N CYS A 68 2.75 17.95 9.03
CA CYS A 68 3.27 17.68 7.68
C CYS A 68 4.80 17.85 7.61
N GLY A 69 5.51 17.47 8.66
CA GLY A 69 6.96 17.60 8.75
C GLY A 69 7.41 18.83 9.55
N ARG A 70 8.71 19.08 9.50
CA ARG A 70 9.34 20.27 10.08
C ARG A 70 9.44 21.39 9.04
N ASP A 71 9.50 22.62 9.52
CA ASP A 71 9.81 23.77 8.67
C ASP A 71 11.23 23.67 8.08
N ALA A 72 11.56 24.56 7.14
CA ALA A 72 12.88 24.59 6.49
C ALA A 72 14.05 24.78 7.47
N ALA A 73 13.78 25.31 8.67
CA ALA A 73 14.77 25.50 9.72
C ALA A 73 14.88 24.28 10.66
N GLY A 74 13.98 23.30 10.54
CA GLY A 74 13.89 22.14 11.43
C GLY A 74 13.33 22.46 12.83
N GLN A 75 12.86 23.69 13.07
CA GLN A 75 12.55 24.18 14.42
C GLN A 75 11.09 23.94 14.80
N SER A 76 10.17 24.19 13.88
CA SER A 76 8.73 24.10 14.15
C SER A 76 8.08 22.99 13.34
N TRP A 77 6.99 22.45 13.89
CA TRP A 77 6.12 21.53 13.16
C TRP A 77 5.22 22.30 12.20
N VAL A 78 5.03 21.77 10.99
CA VAL A 78 4.22 22.40 9.95
C VAL A 78 2.80 21.82 10.01
N PRO A 79 1.74 22.63 10.15
CA PRO A 79 0.38 22.13 10.03
C PRO A 79 0.07 21.72 8.59
N CYS A 80 -0.59 20.58 8.42
CA CYS A 80 -1.04 20.14 7.12
C CYS A 80 -2.17 21.01 6.58
N SER A 81 -2.19 21.21 5.26
CA SER A 81 -3.39 21.69 4.58
C SER A 81 -4.48 20.60 4.62
N LYS A 82 -5.75 20.98 4.47
CA LYS A 82 -6.87 20.01 4.44
C LYS A 82 -6.73 18.95 3.35
N GLN A 83 -6.07 19.27 2.25
CA GLN A 83 -5.83 18.34 1.14
C GLN A 83 -4.72 17.34 1.49
N ASP A 84 -3.75 17.75 2.31
CA ASP A 84 -2.53 16.99 2.60
C ASP A 84 -2.60 16.18 3.91
N VAL A 85 -3.72 16.26 4.66
CA VAL A 85 -3.86 15.61 5.98
C VAL A 85 -3.59 14.11 5.96
N LEU A 86 -3.85 13.42 4.84
CA LEU A 86 -3.61 11.98 4.69
C LEU A 86 -2.19 11.64 4.22
N CYS A 87 -1.32 12.63 4.01
CA CYS A 87 0.09 12.45 3.67
C CYS A 87 1.04 12.97 4.75
N GLY A 88 0.49 13.45 5.87
CA GLY A 88 1.27 13.93 7.01
C GLY A 88 1.70 12.80 7.96
N PHE A 89 1.73 13.12 9.24
CA PHE A 89 2.06 12.19 10.31
C PHE A 89 1.12 10.99 10.30
N LEU A 90 1.71 9.80 10.44
CA LEU A 90 1.03 8.52 10.32
C LEU A 90 0.29 8.17 11.62
N LEU A 91 -0.99 7.81 11.49
CA LEU A 91 -1.86 7.48 12.61
C LEU A 91 -2.48 6.09 12.47
N CYS A 92 -2.48 5.33 13.56
CA CYS A 92 -2.82 3.91 13.65
C CYS A 92 -3.85 3.65 14.76
N LEU A 93 -4.64 2.59 14.61
CA LEU A 93 -5.47 2.06 15.71
C LEU A 93 -4.65 1.12 16.59
N ASN A 94 -4.93 1.06 17.89
CA ASN A 94 -4.41 0.04 18.82
C ASN A 94 -2.87 -0.05 18.94
N MET A 95 -2.09 0.98 18.60
CA MET A 95 -0.63 0.99 18.74
C MET A 95 -0.19 0.80 20.22
N THR A 96 0.50 -0.29 20.52
CA THR A 96 0.82 -0.72 21.90
C THR A 96 2.29 -1.05 22.15
N ALA A 97 3.15 -0.98 21.14
CA ALA A 97 4.55 -1.43 21.24
C ALA A 97 5.51 -0.44 20.56
N ARG A 98 6.79 -0.52 20.92
CA ARG A 98 7.91 0.15 20.23
C ARG A 98 7.99 -0.31 18.76
N PRO A 99 8.54 0.52 17.86
CA PRO A 99 8.67 0.16 16.45
C PRO A 99 9.53 -1.08 16.30
N LYS A 100 9.21 -1.92 15.31
CA LYS A 100 10.06 -3.08 14.98
C LYS A 100 11.37 -2.66 14.31
N PHE A 101 11.33 -1.56 13.57
CA PHE A 101 12.43 -1.02 12.80
C PHE A 101 12.64 0.44 13.18
N GLY A 102 13.89 0.84 13.39
CA GLY A 102 14.25 2.19 13.83
C GLY A 102 14.12 2.40 15.34
N GLU A 103 14.58 3.56 15.78
CA GLU A 103 14.47 4.03 17.15
C GLU A 103 13.28 4.97 17.30
N LEU A 104 12.49 4.80 18.37
CA LEU A 104 11.40 5.71 18.67
C LEU A 104 11.98 7.04 19.19
N GLN A 105 11.78 8.11 18.44
CA GLN A 105 12.14 9.45 18.86
C GLN A 105 10.95 10.10 19.58
N GLY A 106 11.17 10.46 20.85
CA GLY A 106 10.10 11.00 21.71
C GLY A 106 9.16 9.92 22.24
N ASP A 107 7.93 10.31 22.53
CA ASP A 107 6.89 9.41 23.03
C ASP A 107 5.91 8.99 21.93
N VAL A 108 5.26 7.84 22.13
CA VAL A 108 4.13 7.45 21.29
C VAL A 108 3.01 8.48 21.46
N THR A 109 2.61 9.10 20.36
CA THR A 109 1.41 9.93 20.31
C THR A 109 0.19 9.08 20.61
N SER A 110 -0.63 9.52 21.55
CA SER A 110 -1.90 8.90 21.90
C SER A 110 -2.95 9.97 22.13
N HIS A 111 -4.03 9.92 21.35
CA HIS A 111 -5.14 10.85 21.45
C HIS A 111 -6.46 10.11 21.23
N THR A 112 -7.34 10.19 22.22
CA THR A 112 -8.69 9.64 22.09
C THR A 112 -9.69 10.77 21.88
N MET A 113 -10.50 10.66 20.84
CA MET A 113 -11.56 11.62 20.54
C MET A 113 -12.91 10.93 20.42
N TYR A 114 -13.98 11.67 20.72
CA TYR A 114 -15.35 11.18 20.61
C TYR A 114 -16.05 11.84 19.43
N HIS A 115 -16.53 11.03 18.48
CA HIS A 115 -17.23 11.52 17.30
C HIS A 115 -18.34 10.54 16.89
N GLN A 116 -19.52 11.07 16.54
CA GLN A 116 -20.67 10.27 16.08
C GLN A 116 -20.97 9.05 16.98
N SER A 117 -20.95 9.25 18.29
CA SER A 117 -21.18 8.20 19.30
C SER A 117 -20.15 7.06 19.33
N LYS A 118 -18.96 7.28 18.76
CA LYS A 118 -17.83 6.35 18.76
C LYS A 118 -16.59 7.02 19.33
N TYR A 119 -15.83 6.27 20.13
CA TYR A 119 -14.48 6.67 20.52
C TYR A 119 -13.49 6.25 19.43
N LEU A 120 -12.68 7.19 18.97
CA LEU A 120 -11.59 6.96 18.04
C LEU A 120 -10.28 7.11 18.81
N ASP A 121 -9.41 6.12 18.68
CA ASP A 121 -8.08 6.11 19.30
C ASP A 121 -7.03 6.34 18.21
N CYS A 122 -6.44 7.53 18.21
CA CYS A 122 -5.49 8.00 17.23
C CYS A 122 -4.08 7.91 17.84
N ARG A 123 -3.25 7.01 17.30
CA ARG A 123 -1.89 6.81 17.81
C ARG A 123 -0.84 6.88 16.73
N GLY A 124 0.36 7.37 17.05
CA GLY A 124 1.46 7.47 16.09
C GLY A 124 2.81 7.61 16.80
N GLY A 125 3.89 7.68 16.05
CA GLY A 125 5.23 7.92 16.61
C GLY A 125 6.28 8.05 15.52
N HIS A 126 7.36 8.77 15.84
CA HIS A 126 8.51 8.97 14.95
C HIS A 126 9.49 7.80 15.12
N ALA A 127 9.48 6.87 14.16
CA ALA A 127 10.40 5.74 14.14
C ALA A 127 11.53 6.04 13.15
N VAL A 128 12.68 6.45 13.69
CA VAL A 128 13.81 6.94 12.88
C VAL A 128 14.81 5.82 12.64
N LEU A 129 15.12 5.57 11.37
CA LEU A 129 16.14 4.59 10.95
C LEU A 129 17.56 5.16 11.11
N GLU A 130 18.57 4.30 11.00
CA GLU A 130 19.98 4.70 11.10
C GLU A 130 20.42 5.70 10.02
N ASP A 131 19.76 5.69 8.85
CA ASP A 131 20.01 6.63 7.76
C ASP A 131 19.30 7.97 7.95
N GLY A 132 18.59 8.16 9.07
CA GLY A 132 17.82 9.35 9.39
C GLY A 132 16.41 9.39 8.78
N SER A 133 16.00 8.35 8.04
CA SER A 133 14.64 8.24 7.51
C SER A 133 13.63 8.08 8.64
N ASP A 134 12.62 8.95 8.68
CA ASP A 134 11.54 8.90 9.67
C ASP A 134 10.31 8.18 9.10
N LEU A 135 10.03 7.01 9.65
CA LEU A 135 8.89 6.17 9.28
C LEU A 135 7.60 6.51 10.04
N GLY A 136 7.60 7.62 10.79
CA GLY A 136 6.41 8.21 11.42
C GLY A 136 5.51 9.00 10.46
N TYR A 137 5.84 9.04 9.17
CA TYR A 137 5.06 9.71 8.13
C TYR A 137 4.46 8.72 7.14
N VAL A 138 3.37 9.14 6.51
CA VAL A 138 2.80 8.41 5.37
C VAL A 138 3.82 8.37 4.23
N GLU A 139 4.04 7.19 3.68
CA GLU A 139 5.03 6.98 2.64
C GLU A 139 4.59 7.58 1.28
N ASP A 140 5.59 7.97 0.50
CA ASP A 140 5.36 8.41 -0.87
C ASP A 140 4.82 7.22 -1.68
N GLY A 141 3.77 7.47 -2.47
CA GLY A 141 3.04 6.39 -3.16
C GLY A 141 1.71 6.02 -2.54
N THR A 142 1.46 6.36 -1.27
CA THR A 142 0.21 6.02 -0.61
C THR A 142 -0.97 6.80 -1.21
N PRO A 143 -2.07 6.13 -1.61
CA PRO A 143 -3.27 6.81 -2.09
C PRO A 143 -3.88 7.71 -1.01
N CYS A 144 -4.13 8.97 -1.35
CA CYS A 144 -4.72 9.97 -0.44
C CYS A 144 -6.06 10.53 -0.94
N GLY A 145 -6.48 10.13 -2.14
CA GLY A 145 -7.75 10.51 -2.74
C GLY A 145 -7.93 9.90 -4.14
N PRO A 146 -9.08 10.13 -4.77
CA PRO A 146 -9.33 9.66 -6.14
C PRO A 146 -8.31 10.25 -7.12
N ASN A 147 -7.54 9.41 -7.81
CA ASN A 147 -6.44 9.82 -8.70
C ASN A 147 -5.39 10.71 -8.02
N MET A 148 -5.13 10.49 -6.72
CA MET A 148 -4.14 11.23 -5.96
C MET A 148 -3.33 10.30 -5.06
N MET A 149 -2.06 10.65 -4.86
CA MET A 149 -1.14 9.91 -3.99
C MET A 149 -0.17 10.85 -3.28
N CYS A 150 0.44 10.35 -2.21
CA CYS A 150 1.37 11.11 -1.40
C CYS A 150 2.73 11.25 -2.09
N LEU A 151 3.30 12.45 -2.04
CA LEU A 151 4.69 12.75 -2.38
C LEU A 151 5.17 13.91 -1.53
N GLU A 152 6.29 13.73 -0.85
CA GLU A 152 6.90 14.77 -0.01
C GLU A 152 5.88 15.38 0.95
N ARG A 153 5.06 14.53 1.57
CA ARG A 153 4.00 14.88 2.54
C ARG A 153 2.87 15.74 1.96
N ARG A 154 2.68 15.69 0.64
CA ARG A 154 1.59 16.36 -0.07
C ARG A 154 0.72 15.36 -0.82
N CYS A 155 -0.59 15.61 -0.84
CA CYS A 155 -1.53 14.84 -1.62
C CYS A 155 -1.66 15.45 -3.02
N LEU A 156 -0.98 14.84 -3.98
CA LEU A 156 -0.84 15.36 -5.34
C LEU A 156 -1.58 14.46 -6.34
N PRO A 157 -2.10 15.02 -7.45
CA PRO A 157 -2.69 14.21 -8.51
C PRO A 157 -1.65 13.28 -9.14
N LEU A 158 -2.08 12.13 -9.66
CA LEU A 158 -1.18 11.16 -10.33
C LEU A 158 -0.36 11.79 -11.46
N SER A 159 -0.86 12.85 -12.12
CA SER A 159 -0.15 13.58 -13.16
C SER A 159 1.08 14.35 -12.66
N ALA A 160 1.18 14.64 -11.36
CA ALA A 160 2.36 15.25 -10.75
C ALA A 160 3.54 14.27 -10.65
N PHE A 161 3.25 12.97 -10.75
CA PHE A 161 4.24 11.93 -10.78
C PHE A 161 4.62 11.73 -12.24
N ASN A 162 5.91 11.87 -12.54
CA ASN A 162 6.47 11.50 -13.84
C ASN A 162 6.50 9.96 -13.97
N LEU A 163 5.35 9.32 -13.76
CA LEU A 163 5.13 7.92 -14.07
C LEU A 163 5.19 7.83 -15.59
N SER A 164 6.37 7.54 -16.11
CA SER A 164 6.52 7.16 -17.49
C SER A 164 5.56 6.00 -17.73
N SER A 165 4.70 6.15 -18.74
CA SER A 165 3.66 5.19 -19.16
C SER A 165 4.25 3.87 -19.69
N ASN A 166 5.41 3.45 -19.20
CA ASN A 166 6.04 2.25 -19.70
C ASN A 166 5.45 0.99 -19.06
N GLU A 167 4.74 1.03 -17.92
CA GLU A 167 4.20 -0.21 -17.32
C GLU A 167 2.88 -0.09 -16.51
N VAL A 168 2.09 0.97 -16.62
CA VAL A 168 0.74 0.97 -16.00
C VAL A 168 -0.26 0.24 -16.91
N LYS A 169 -0.19 -1.09 -16.93
CA LYS A 169 -1.20 -1.97 -17.55
C LYS A 169 -2.13 -2.46 -16.44
N CYS A 170 -3.43 -2.18 -16.55
CA CYS A 170 -4.44 -2.68 -15.62
C CYS A 170 -4.30 -4.20 -15.45
N ILE A 171 -4.31 -4.66 -14.19
CA ILE A 171 -4.37 -6.09 -13.87
C ILE A 171 -5.83 -6.46 -13.85
N CYS A 172 -6.25 -7.33 -14.76
CA CYS A 172 -7.64 -7.73 -14.91
C CYS A 172 -7.95 -8.96 -14.05
N GLU A 173 -9.21 -9.10 -13.64
CA GLU A 173 -9.72 -10.34 -13.07
C GLU A 173 -9.54 -11.51 -14.06
N ARG A 174 -9.55 -12.74 -13.54
CA ARG A 174 -9.16 -13.96 -14.27
C ARG A 174 -9.82 -14.14 -15.64
N ASP A 175 -11.07 -13.67 -15.77
CA ASP A 175 -11.88 -13.81 -16.98
C ASP A 175 -12.03 -12.49 -17.76
N TYR A 176 -11.17 -11.50 -17.50
CA TYR A 176 -11.20 -10.18 -18.13
C TYR A 176 -9.86 -9.79 -18.77
N THR A 177 -9.91 -9.01 -19.85
CA THR A 177 -8.77 -8.57 -20.65
C THR A 177 -8.98 -7.15 -21.20
N GLY A 178 -8.00 -6.63 -21.93
CA GLY A 178 -7.98 -5.27 -22.47
C GLY A 178 -7.07 -4.32 -21.69
N LYS A 179 -6.91 -3.09 -22.20
CA LYS A 179 -6.08 -2.06 -21.53
C LYS A 179 -6.72 -1.54 -20.24
N ASP A 180 -8.04 -1.66 -20.13
CA ASP A 180 -8.91 -1.16 -19.06
C ASP A 180 -9.75 -2.27 -18.40
N CYS A 181 -9.46 -3.54 -18.69
CA CYS A 181 -10.16 -4.71 -18.15
C CYS A 181 -11.68 -4.78 -18.43
N SER A 182 -12.14 -4.12 -19.50
CA SER A 182 -13.57 -4.10 -19.85
C SER A 182 -14.00 -5.24 -20.78
N VAL A 183 -13.08 -6.09 -21.23
CA VAL A 183 -13.38 -7.18 -22.18
C VAL A 183 -13.48 -8.49 -21.41
N TYR A 184 -14.65 -9.12 -21.37
CA TYR A 184 -14.82 -10.46 -20.81
C TYR A 184 -14.29 -11.52 -21.79
N ASP A 185 -13.30 -12.29 -21.34
CA ASP A 185 -12.59 -13.34 -22.11
C ASP A 185 -12.21 -14.50 -21.17
N PRO A 186 -13.15 -15.42 -20.89
CA PRO A 186 -12.95 -16.48 -19.90
C PRO A 186 -11.95 -17.54 -20.37
N ILE A 187 -11.09 -17.98 -19.44
CA ILE A 187 -10.10 -19.04 -19.73
C ILE A 187 -10.84 -20.36 -19.99
N PRO A 188 -10.61 -21.05 -21.13
CA PRO A 188 -11.25 -22.33 -21.41
C PRO A 188 -10.91 -23.37 -20.34
N GLU A 189 -11.92 -24.05 -19.81
CA GLU A 189 -11.69 -25.18 -18.90
C GLU A 189 -10.93 -26.29 -19.63
N PRO A 190 -9.87 -26.87 -19.01
CA PRO A 190 -9.14 -27.97 -19.62
C PRO A 190 -10.07 -29.18 -19.76
N LYS A 191 -10.22 -29.67 -20.99
CA LYS A 191 -10.93 -30.93 -21.23
C LYS A 191 -10.18 -32.07 -20.52
N PRO A 192 -10.88 -32.96 -19.79
CA PRO A 192 -10.26 -34.15 -19.22
C PRO A 192 -9.57 -34.95 -20.33
N PRO A 193 -8.39 -35.54 -20.08
CA PRO A 193 -7.74 -36.40 -21.06
C PRO A 193 -8.65 -37.59 -21.37
N GLU A 194 -8.94 -37.81 -22.66
CA GLU A 194 -9.64 -39.00 -23.12
C GLU A 194 -8.86 -40.25 -22.71
N ALA A 195 -9.56 -41.19 -22.07
CA ALA A 195 -8.96 -42.44 -21.62
C ALA A 195 -8.42 -43.25 -22.81
N PRO A 196 -7.27 -43.92 -22.69
CA PRO A 196 -6.69 -44.70 -23.79
C PRO A 196 -7.59 -45.88 -24.18
N GLU A 197 -7.87 -46.01 -25.48
CA GLU A 197 -8.62 -47.12 -26.07
C GLU A 197 -8.01 -48.48 -25.69
N LYS A 198 -8.83 -49.35 -25.11
CA LYS A 198 -8.48 -50.76 -24.91
C LYS A 198 -8.38 -51.43 -26.28
N TYR A 199 -7.15 -51.74 -26.69
CA TYR A 199 -6.89 -52.63 -27.82
C TYR A 199 -7.52 -54.01 -27.55
N LYS A 200 -8.61 -54.34 -28.25
CA LYS A 200 -9.12 -55.72 -28.38
C LYS A 200 -8.34 -56.37 -29.52
N GLY A 201 -7.37 -57.23 -29.20
CA GLY A 201 -6.73 -58.14 -30.15
C GLY A 201 -7.35 -59.54 -30.02
N SER A 202 -7.92 -60.02 -31.13
CA SER A 202 -8.41 -61.38 -31.36
C SER A 202 -7.33 -62.45 -31.36
#